data_AF-A0A5Q0L6U6-F1
#
_entry.id   AF-A0A5Q0L6U6-F1
#
_cell.length_a   1.000
_cell.length_b   1.000
_cell.length_c   1.000
_cell.angle_alpha   90.00
_cell.angle_beta   90.00
_cell.angle_gamma   90.00
#
_symmetry.space_group_name_H-M   'P 1'
#
loop_
_entity.id
_entity.type
_entity.pdbx_description
1 polymer ?
#
loop_
_entity_poly.entity_id
_entity_poly.type
_entity_poly.pdbx_seq_one_letter_code
_entity_poly.pdbx_strand_id
1 'polypeptide(L)'
;MDPTLATVTQIVRRVLPEERAAELSSPDSELHTLRLGSLELVSLLVALEDTFSVRFPADAMHRDTFESVRTITEALRATLRTEGPDAGTR
;
A
#
# COMPACT_ATOMS: atom_id res chain seq x y z
N MET A 1 4.32 -15.15 10.33
CA MET A 1 4.21 -14.42 9.06
C MET A 1 3.53 -13.10 9.34
N ASP A 2 3.98 -12.02 8.73
CA ASP A 2 3.42 -10.69 8.99
C ASP A 2 2.06 -10.52 8.27
N PRO A 3 0.94 -10.39 9.00
CA PRO A 3 -0.39 -10.40 8.38
C PRO A 3 -0.64 -9.14 7.53
N THR A 4 -0.17 -7.97 7.98
CA THR A 4 -0.29 -6.72 7.23
C THR A 4 0.44 -6.82 5.90
N LEU A 5 1.68 -7.30 5.90
CA LEU A 5 2.47 -7.48 4.68
C LEU A 5 1.79 -8.42 3.67
N ALA A 6 1.22 -9.53 4.16
CA ALA A 6 0.49 -10.47 3.32
C ALA A 6 -0.73 -9.83 2.67
N THR A 7 -1.52 -9.07 3.43
CA THR A 7 -2.69 -8.34 2.92
C THR A 7 -2.30 -7.27 1.91
N VAL A 8 -1.28 -6.45 2.20
CA VAL A 8 -0.78 -5.43 1.25
C VAL A 8 -0.31 -6.10 -0.05
N THR A 9 0.41 -7.22 0.05
CA THR A 9 0.81 -8.00 -1.13
C THR A 9 -0.39 -8.45 -1.96
N GLN A 10 -1.46 -8.94 -1.32
CA GLN A 10 -2.68 -9.35 -2.02
C GLN A 10 -3.39 -8.17 -2.70
N ILE A 11 -3.45 -7.01 -2.05
CA ILE A 11 -4.04 -5.80 -2.64
C ILE A 11 -3.25 -5.37 -3.87
N VAL A 12 -1.92 -5.30 -3.78
CA VAL A 12 -1.05 -4.95 -4.91
C VAL A 12 -1.26 -5.89 -6.09
N ARG A 13 -1.34 -7.21 -5.85
CA ARG A 13 -1.60 -8.20 -6.90
C ARG A 13 -2.97 -8.08 -7.55
N ARG A 14 -3.97 -7.58 -6.82
CA ARG A 14 -5.33 -7.36 -7.35
C ARG A 14 -5.42 -6.12 -8.24
N VAL A 15 -4.62 -5.11 -7.95
CA VAL A 15 -4.61 -3.84 -8.70
C VAL A 15 -3.71 -3.94 -9.94
N LEU A 16 -2.68 -4.77 -9.89
CA LEU A 16 -1.84 -5.06 -11.05
C LEU A 16 -2.57 -5.95 -12.07
N PRO A 17 -2.29 -5.78 -13.37
CA PRO A 17 -2.66 -6.76 -14.40
C PRO A 17 -2.05 -8.14 -14.07
N GLU A 18 -2.73 -9.24 -14.41
CA GLU A 18 -2.29 -10.60 -14.07
C GLU A 18 -0.85 -10.91 -14.49
N GLU A 19 -0.45 -10.46 -15.69
CA GLU A 19 0.90 -10.63 -16.23
C GLU A 19 1.97 -10.01 -15.33
N ARG A 20 1.67 -8.86 -14.72
CA ARG A 20 2.61 -8.12 -13.85
C ARG A 20 2.53 -8.57 -12.40
N ALA A 21 1.35 -9.02 -11.95
CA ALA A 21 1.18 -9.61 -10.62
C ALA A 21 1.98 -10.91 -10.45
N ALA A 22 2.34 -11.57 -11.56
CA ALA A 22 3.23 -12.72 -11.59
C ALA A 22 4.72 -12.35 -11.41
N GLU A 23 5.12 -11.14 -11.83
CA GLU A 23 6.50 -10.65 -11.67
C GLU A 23 6.82 -10.25 -10.22
N LEU A 24 5.78 -9.95 -9.41
CA LEU A 24 5.92 -9.66 -7.99
C LEU A 24 6.35 -10.90 -7.20
N SER A 25 7.66 -11.10 -7.13
CA SER A 25 8.29 -12.29 -6.53
C SER A 25 8.65 -12.08 -5.05
N SER A 26 8.80 -10.84 -4.61
CA SER A 26 9.23 -10.46 -3.26
C SER A 26 8.53 -9.18 -2.79
N PRO A 27 8.29 -9.00 -1.47
CA PRO A 27 7.82 -7.73 -0.93
C PRO A 27 8.81 -6.56 -1.13
N ASP A 28 10.07 -6.88 -1.39
CA ASP A 28 11.15 -5.93 -1.69
C ASP A 28 11.28 -5.64 -3.20
N SER A 29 10.42 -6.25 -4.04
CA SER A 29 10.40 -5.99 -5.48
C SER A 29 9.96 -4.55 -5.77
N GLU A 30 10.69 -3.89 -6.66
CA GLU A 30 10.43 -2.53 -7.08
C GLU A 30 9.15 -2.43 -7.92
N LEU A 31 8.07 -1.90 -7.34
CA LEU A 31 6.76 -1.78 -7.98
C LEU A 31 6.75 -0.82 -9.17
N HIS A 32 7.69 0.13 -9.20
CA HIS A 32 7.83 1.04 -10.33
C HIS A 32 8.35 0.32 -11.60
N THR A 33 9.09 -0.78 -11.45
CA THR A 33 9.52 -1.62 -12.57
C THR A 33 8.33 -2.37 -13.18
N LEU A 34 7.30 -2.66 -12.37
CA LEU A 34 6.02 -3.25 -12.77
C LEU A 34 5.08 -2.23 -13.47
N ARG A 35 5.59 -1.05 -13.84
CA ARG A 35 4.86 -0.01 -14.57
C ARG A 35 3.52 0.35 -13.91
N LEU A 36 3.49 0.48 -12.58
CA LEU A 36 2.35 1.08 -11.88
C LEU A 36 2.12 2.50 -12.42
N GLY A 37 1.03 2.68 -13.16
CA GLY A 37 0.61 3.98 -13.64
C GLY A 37 -0.15 4.75 -12.57
N SER A 38 -0.51 6.00 -12.89
CA SER A 38 -1.24 6.86 -11.96
C SER A 38 -2.59 6.27 -11.55
N LEU A 39 -3.28 5.56 -12.44
CA LEU A 39 -4.60 4.97 -12.16
C LEU A 39 -4.50 3.75 -11.26
N GLU A 40 -3.51 2.88 -11.48
CA GLU A 40 -3.23 1.75 -10.61
C GLU A 40 -2.78 2.25 -9.23
N LEU A 41 -1.97 3.31 -9.17
CA LEU A 41 -1.54 3.89 -7.90
C LEU A 41 -2.72 4.47 -7.10
N VAL A 42 -3.64 5.19 -7.75
CA VAL A 42 -4.87 5.68 -7.10
C VAL A 42 -5.75 4.51 -6.65
N SER A 43 -5.90 3.48 -7.47
CA SER A 43 -6.70 2.29 -7.12
C SER A 43 -6.10 1.52 -5.94
N LEU A 44 -4.76 1.42 -5.90
CA LEU A 44 -4.00 0.85 -4.78
C LEU A 44 -4.22 1.65 -3.50
N LEU A 45 -4.11 2.98 -3.58
CA LEU A 45 -4.33 3.86 -2.45
C LEU A 45 -5.74 3.68 -1.87
N VAL A 46 -6.78 3.74 -2.71
CA VAL A 46 -8.17 3.56 -2.30
C VAL A 46 -8.38 2.19 -1.66
N ALA A 47 -7.83 1.12 -2.24
CA ALA A 47 -7.97 -0.23 -1.71
C ALA A 47 -7.26 -0.40 -0.35
N LEU A 48 -6.12 0.24 -0.14
CA LEU A 48 -5.42 0.23 1.15
C LEU A 48 -6.21 0.98 2.23
N GLU A 49 -6.67 2.18 1.92
CA GLU A 49 -7.48 2.99 2.85
C GLU A 49 -8.78 2.29 3.25
N ASP A 50 -9.47 1.67 2.30
CA ASP A 50 -10.70 0.90 2.53
C ASP A 50 -10.43 -0.36 3.37
N THR A 51 -9.41 -1.16 2.99
CA THR A 51 -9.09 -2.43 3.67
C THR A 51 -8.66 -2.23 5.12
N PHE A 52 -7.88 -1.17 5.39
CA PHE A 52 -7.35 -0.90 6.72
C PHE A 52 -8.13 0.17 7.49
N SER A 53 -9.18 0.75 6.89
CA SER A 53 -9.97 1.84 7.46
C SER A 53 -9.11 3.01 7.96
N VAL A 54 -8.16 3.43 7.13
CA VAL A 54 -7.24 4.55 7.41
C VAL A 54 -7.30 5.60 6.30
N ARG A 55 -6.75 6.79 6.57
CA ARG A 55 -6.40 7.76 5.53
C ARG A 55 -4.90 8.00 5.48
N PHE A 56 -4.31 7.87 4.29
CA PHE A 56 -2.90 8.21 4.13
C PHE A 56 -2.75 9.74 4.16
N PRO A 57 -1.83 10.27 4.98
CA PRO A 57 -1.55 11.70 4.96
C PRO A 57 -0.93 12.07 3.61
N ALA A 58 -1.22 13.28 3.12
CA ALA A 58 -0.71 13.73 1.83
C ALA A 58 0.83 13.74 1.77
N ASP A 59 1.49 13.95 2.90
CA ASP A 59 2.95 13.90 3.07
C ASP A 59 3.53 12.47 2.97
N ALA A 60 2.71 11.44 3.16
CA ALA A 60 3.14 10.06 2.92
C ALA A 60 2.92 9.61 1.47
N MET A 61 2.25 10.41 0.64
CA MET A 61 1.98 10.10 -0.77
C MET A 61 3.16 10.49 -1.66
N HIS A 62 4.31 9.85 -1.44
CA HIS A 62 5.54 10.10 -2.21
C HIS A 62 5.99 8.85 -2.95
N ARG A 63 6.82 9.04 -3.99
CA ARG A 63 7.29 7.95 -4.86
C ARG A 63 7.93 6.81 -4.05
N ASP A 64 8.66 7.16 -3.00
CA ASP A 64 9.39 6.20 -2.15
C ASP A 64 8.43 5.32 -1.33
N THR A 65 7.28 5.85 -0.91
CA THR A 65 6.24 5.06 -0.23
C THR A 65 5.75 3.93 -1.11
N PHE A 66 5.59 4.19 -2.41
CA PHE A 66 5.10 3.21 -3.39
C PHE A 66 6.22 2.47 -4.12
N GLU A 67 7.45 2.49 -3.59
CA GLU A 67 8.60 1.82 -4.20
C GLU A 67 8.46 0.29 -4.14
N SER A 68 8.01 -0.24 -3.00
CA SER A 68 7.89 -1.68 -2.74
C SER A 68 6.68 -2.00 -1.86
N VAL A 69 6.29 -3.27 -1.78
CA VAL A 69 5.25 -3.71 -0.82
C VAL A 69 5.70 -3.44 0.62
N ARG A 70 7.01 -3.58 0.89
CA ARG A 70 7.59 -3.29 2.20
C ARG A 70 7.42 -1.82 2.59
N THR A 71 7.78 -0.89 1.73
CA THR A 71 7.67 0.56 2.02
C THR A 71 6.22 0.98 2.22
N ILE A 72 5.29 0.45 1.42
CA ILE A 72 3.84 0.67 1.62
C ILE A 72 3.41 0.17 3.00
N THR A 73 3.84 -1.03 3.38
CA THR A 73 3.51 -1.65 4.67
C THR A 73 4.06 -0.84 5.84
N GLU A 74 5.26 -0.29 5.71
CA GLU A 74 5.88 0.57 6.73
C GLU A 74 5.14 1.90 6.88
N ALA A 75 4.79 2.55 5.77
CA ALA A 75 3.98 3.77 5.78
C ALA A 75 2.60 3.52 6.41
N LEU A 76 1.94 2.41 6.05
CA LEU A 76 0.66 2.03 6.64
C LEU A 76 0.75 1.83 8.15
N ARG A 77 1.81 1.19 8.65
CA ARG A 77 2.04 1.02 10.09
C ARG A 77 2.31 2.34 10.80
N ALA A 78 2.98 3.29 10.13
CA ALA A 78 3.14 4.62 10.67
C ALA A 78 1.77 5.33 10.81
N THR A 79 0.93 5.26 9.78
CA THR A 79 -0.44 5.81 9.80
C THR A 79 -1.30 5.16 10.88
N LEU A 80 -1.34 3.83 10.97
CA LEU A 80 -2.11 3.09 11.98
C LEU A 80 -1.68 3.40 13.42
N ARG A 81 -0.41 3.74 13.65
CA ARG A 81 0.07 4.16 14.98
C ARG A 81 -0.39 5.57 15.33
N THR A 82 -0.53 6.44 14.33
CA THR A 82 -1.04 7.81 14.51
C THR A 82 -2.55 7.83 14.73
N GLU A 83 -3.29 6.94 14.06
CA GLU A 83 -4.76 6.80 14.15
C GLU A 83 -5.22 5.92 15.35
N GLY A 84 -4.33 5.67 16.32
CA GLY A 84 -4.70 5.06 17.61
C GLY A 84 -5.85 5.81 18.31
N PRO A 85 -6.57 5.17 19.25
CA PRO A 85 -8.03 5.28 19.49
C PRO A 85 -8.60 6.61 20.03
N ASP A 86 -8.10 7.76 19.59
CA ASP A 86 -8.38 9.09 20.16
C ASP A 86 -8.68 10.18 19.11
N ALA A 87 -9.21 9.82 17.94
CA ALA A 87 -9.55 10.77 16.87
C ALA A 87 -11.03 10.71 16.41
N GLY A 88 -11.92 10.33 17.33
CA GLY A 88 -13.36 10.20 17.07
C GLY A 88 -14.23 10.93 18.09
N THR A 89 -13.94 12.19 18.41
CA THR A 89 -14.89 13.09 19.07
C THR A 89 -14.69 14.50 18.56
N ARG A 90 -15.37 14.84 17.47
CA ARG A 90 -15.80 16.21 17.14
C ARG A 90 -17.09 16.16 16.35
#